data_AF-A0A1G2H8E2-F1
#
_entry.id   AF-A0A1G2H8E2-F1
#
_cell.length_a   1.000
_cell.length_b   1.000
_cell.length_c   1.000
_cell.angle_alpha   90.00
_cell.angle_beta   90.00
_cell.angle_gamma   90.00
#
_symmetry.space_group_name_H-M   'P 1'
#
loop_
_entity.id
_entity.type
_entity.pdbx_description
1 polymer ?
#
loop_
_entity_poly.entity_id
_entity_poly.type
_entity_poly.pdbx_seq_one_letter_code
_entity_poly.pdbx_strand_id
1 'polypeptide(L)'
;MIVGPIFISFASPFFVCVAIAILTLIYFLYARRKKHNEIPTIKGFLLNKMSTKMRLVKILTFILSSAAILIFISASLDPRLAKYEMNSTQSRRILILFDGSGSMTVGFDDSNSPLPSYEKTRMGRAGIFVRKLVEKREGDAFSLIFFDSNSYISRDFTTDGKQIIEVLQPERLASASLENLSEALRLKEDAEAKGTQSEKGLFFAKDFILSHNGYRGDEILVYVGDLELQNYGLDRKVPVILQKFKDEYQIKTYAVAITSDYTKITDEERRQLSSQKLGLFSGTSVPVYKIEDVNSIEEISNLIAKDIPTATLHKTVLDQKSLALYFLMAGFVFIAFAIVVSEKFPKIP
;
A
#
# COMPACT_ATOMS: atom_id res chain seq x y z
N MET A 1 7.26 14.11 16.60
CA MET A 1 8.49 13.40 16.19
C MET A 1 8.86 12.42 17.29
N ILE A 2 8.52 11.13 17.14
CA ILE A 2 8.83 10.11 18.15
C ILE A 2 9.99 9.29 17.59
N VAL A 3 11.19 9.52 18.13
CA VAL A 3 12.37 8.72 17.76
C VAL A 3 12.20 7.34 18.39
N GLY A 4 12.01 6.33 17.55
CA GLY A 4 11.89 4.94 17.99
C GLY A 4 13.20 4.36 18.54
N PRO A 5 13.16 3.17 19.16
CA PRO A 5 14.34 2.50 19.69
C PRO A 5 15.36 2.15 18.58
N ILE A 6 16.65 2.24 18.93
CA ILE A 6 17.79 1.98 18.06
C ILE A 6 18.05 0.47 18.01
N PHE A 7 18.10 -0.13 16.82
CA PHE A 7 18.43 -1.55 16.61
C PHE A 7 19.70 -1.69 15.74
N ILE A 8 20.45 -2.78 15.94
CA ILE A 8 21.62 -3.15 15.14
C ILE A 8 21.17 -4.16 14.07
N SER A 9 21.37 -3.83 12.79
CA SER A 9 21.08 -4.71 11.65
C SER A 9 22.36 -5.02 10.85
N PHE A 10 22.43 -6.20 10.23
CA PHE A 10 23.58 -6.66 9.42
C PHE A 10 23.21 -6.77 7.94
N ALA A 11 24.13 -6.42 7.05
CA ALA A 11 23.84 -6.27 5.62
C ALA A 11 23.66 -7.59 4.84
N SER A 12 24.33 -8.69 5.22
CA SER A 12 24.09 -10.02 4.63
C SER A 12 24.76 -11.15 5.42
N PRO A 13 24.07 -12.28 5.67
CA PRO A 13 24.64 -13.47 6.32
C PRO A 13 25.68 -14.21 5.45
N PHE A 14 25.75 -13.93 4.14
CA PHE A 14 26.68 -14.60 3.22
C PHE A 14 28.16 -14.34 3.57
N PHE A 15 28.47 -13.17 4.13
CA PHE A 15 29.83 -12.81 4.53
C PHE A 15 30.35 -13.60 5.74
N VAL A 16 29.46 -14.14 6.59
CA VAL A 16 29.85 -15.06 7.68
C VAL A 16 30.45 -16.35 7.10
N CYS A 17 29.83 -16.89 6.04
CA CYS A 17 30.33 -18.08 5.36
C CYS A 17 31.71 -17.84 4.73
N VAL A 18 31.93 -16.66 4.14
CA VAL A 18 33.23 -16.27 3.56
C VAL A 18 34.31 -16.11 4.65
N ALA A 19 33.98 -15.48 5.78
CA ALA A 19 34.90 -15.33 6.89
C ALA A 19 35.32 -16.70 7.48
N ILE A 20 34.36 -17.61 7.66
CA ILE A 20 34.63 -19.00 8.09
C ILE A 20 35.53 -19.70 7.07
N ALA A 21 35.24 -19.57 5.77
CA ALA A 21 36.05 -20.16 4.71
C ALA A 21 37.51 -19.67 4.72
N ILE A 22 37.72 -18.36 4.90
CA ILE A 22 39.06 -17.76 5.00
C ILE A 22 39.79 -18.25 6.24
N LEU A 23 39.13 -18.31 7.40
CA LEU A 23 39.73 -18.83 8.64
C LEU A 23 40.11 -20.31 8.49
N THR A 24 39.26 -21.14 7.87
CA THR A 24 39.59 -22.54 7.58
C THR A 24 40.76 -22.67 6.60
N LEU A 25 40.85 -21.80 5.59
CA LEU A 25 41.96 -21.79 4.64
C LEU A 25 43.27 -21.39 5.31
N ILE A 26 43.28 -20.35 6.15
CA ILE A 26 44.45 -19.92 6.92
C ILE A 26 44.91 -21.04 7.85
N TYR A 27 43.99 -21.67 8.58
CA TYR A 27 44.29 -22.82 9.43
C TYR A 27 44.92 -23.97 8.63
N PHE A 28 44.34 -24.31 7.47
CA PHE A 28 44.83 -25.37 6.60
C PHE A 28 46.24 -25.07 6.06
N LEU A 29 46.48 -23.84 5.61
CA LEU A 29 47.81 -23.41 5.13
C LEU A 29 48.85 -23.40 6.26
N TYR A 30 48.47 -22.99 7.46
CA TYR A 30 49.33 -23.02 8.64
C TYR A 30 49.68 -24.46 9.06
N ALA A 31 48.68 -25.35 9.09
CA ALA A 31 48.88 -26.77 9.37
C ALA A 31 49.79 -27.45 8.32
N ARG A 32 49.68 -27.04 7.04
CA ARG A 32 50.50 -27.56 5.94
C ARG A 32 51.97 -27.12 6.05
N ARG A 33 52.23 -25.88 6.51
CA ARG A 33 53.61 -25.40 6.78
C ARG A 33 54.28 -26.16 7.92
N LYS A 34 53.51 -26.57 8.94
CA LYS A 34 54.06 -27.32 10.08
C LYS A 34 54.60 -28.70 9.65
N LYS A 35 54.00 -29.34 8.65
CA LYS A 35 54.47 -30.63 8.10
C LYS A 35 55.73 -30.55 7.23
N HIS A 36 56.09 -29.38 6.71
CA HIS A 36 57.26 -29.22 5.82
C HIS A 36 58.52 -28.69 6.51
N ASN A 37 58.42 -28.22 7.76
CA ASN A 37 59.55 -27.65 8.51
C ASN A 37 60.16 -28.60 9.55
N GLU A 38 59.75 -29.87 9.60
CA GLU A 38 60.41 -30.88 10.43
C GLU A 38 61.58 -31.50 9.66
N ILE A 39 62.70 -30.77 9.61
CA ILE A 39 63.99 -31.40 9.38
C ILE A 39 64.33 -32.17 10.66
N PRO A 40 64.51 -33.50 10.62
CA PRO A 40 64.82 -34.28 11.82
C PRO A 40 66.24 -33.94 12.26
N THR A 41 66.36 -32.95 13.15
CA THR A 41 67.61 -32.65 13.83
C THR A 41 67.61 -33.39 15.16
N ILE A 42 68.57 -34.31 15.31
CA ILE A 42 68.77 -35.25 16.45
C ILE A 42 69.23 -34.51 17.73
N LYS A 43 68.81 -33.26 17.97
CA LYS A 43 69.16 -32.51 19.17
C LYS A 43 68.00 -31.64 19.64
N GLY A 44 67.13 -32.21 20.47
CA GLY A 44 65.97 -31.48 21.00
C GLY A 44 65.43 -31.97 22.33
N PHE A 45 66.25 -32.66 23.15
CA PHE A 45 65.83 -33.10 24.49
C PHE A 45 66.24 -32.11 25.61
N LEU A 46 66.70 -30.89 25.28
CA LEU A 46 67.06 -29.90 26.29
C LEU A 46 66.32 -28.57 26.07
N LEU A 47 65.47 -28.29 27.06
CA LEU A 47 64.97 -26.98 27.49
C LEU A 47 64.28 -26.08 26.45
N ASN A 48 62.96 -26.01 26.59
CA ASN A 48 62.31 -24.70 26.66
C ASN A 48 61.12 -24.75 27.62
N LYS A 49 61.40 -24.72 28.93
CA LYS A 49 60.39 -24.30 29.92
C LYS A 49 60.15 -22.81 29.65
N MET A 50 59.22 -22.51 28.75
CA MET A 50 58.77 -21.14 28.53
C MET A 50 58.42 -20.54 29.89
N SER A 51 59.06 -19.42 30.25
CA SER A 51 58.73 -18.65 31.44
C SER A 51 57.21 -18.40 31.49
N THR A 52 56.59 -18.51 32.66
CA THR A 52 55.16 -18.20 32.86
C THR A 52 54.79 -16.82 32.31
N LYS A 53 55.71 -15.84 32.39
CA LYS A 53 55.55 -14.52 31.76
C LYS A 53 55.45 -14.62 30.23
N MET A 54 56.33 -15.39 29.59
CA MET A 54 56.30 -15.60 28.14
C MET A 54 55.05 -16.38 27.70
N ARG A 55 54.56 -17.31 28.54
CA ARG A 55 53.30 -18.03 28.30
C ARG A 55 52.10 -17.08 28.37
N LEU A 56 52.09 -16.18 29.35
CA LEU A 56 51.04 -15.18 29.54
C LEU A 56 51.03 -14.16 28.39
N VAL A 57 52.20 -13.68 27.95
CA VAL A 57 52.33 -12.82 26.76
C VAL A 57 51.76 -13.52 25.52
N LYS A 58 52.12 -14.78 25.26
CA LYS A 58 51.55 -15.51 24.11
C LYS A 58 50.04 -15.71 24.20
N ILE A 59 49.51 -15.99 25.39
CA ILE A 59 48.06 -16.12 25.61
C ILE A 59 47.37 -14.77 25.39
N LEU A 60 47.93 -13.69 25.92
CA LEU A 60 47.38 -12.34 25.78
C LEU A 60 47.40 -11.88 24.32
N THR A 61 48.53 -12.06 23.61
CA THR A 61 48.63 -11.80 22.17
C THR A 61 47.61 -12.64 21.40
N PHE A 62 47.45 -13.93 21.73
CA PHE A 62 46.45 -14.79 21.10
C PHE A 62 45.00 -14.28 21.31
N ILE A 63 44.65 -13.87 22.53
CA ILE A 63 43.32 -13.31 22.85
C ILE A 63 43.10 -11.99 22.09
N LEU A 64 44.09 -11.09 22.09
CA LEU A 64 44.01 -9.81 21.38
C LEU A 64 43.89 -9.99 19.87
N SER A 65 44.68 -10.90 19.29
CA SER A 65 44.59 -11.24 17.87
C SER A 65 43.24 -11.88 17.52
N SER A 66 42.72 -12.75 18.39
CA SER A 66 41.40 -13.37 18.19
C SER A 66 40.27 -12.34 18.29
N ALA A 67 40.34 -11.42 19.26
CA ALA A 67 39.39 -10.32 19.41
C ALA A 67 39.44 -9.37 18.20
N ALA A 68 40.64 -9.04 17.71
CA ALA A 68 40.80 -8.24 16.50
C ALA A 68 40.12 -8.90 15.30
N ILE A 69 40.34 -10.20 15.09
CA ILE A 69 39.69 -10.96 14.02
C ILE A 69 38.15 -10.89 14.15
N LEU A 70 37.59 -11.09 15.35
CA LEU A 70 36.14 -11.00 15.57
C LEU A 70 35.60 -9.58 15.29
N ILE A 71 36.36 -8.55 15.64
CA ILE A 71 36.03 -7.15 15.36
C ILE A 71 36.08 -6.88 13.85
N PHE A 72 37.07 -7.40 13.13
CA PHE A 72 37.15 -7.28 11.67
C PHE A 72 36.01 -8.02 10.97
N ILE A 73 35.66 -9.22 11.43
CA ILE A 73 34.48 -9.94 10.94
C ILE A 73 33.23 -9.10 11.18
N SER A 74 33.07 -8.55 12.38
CA SER A 74 31.94 -7.68 12.71
C SER A 74 31.91 -6.43 11.81
N ALA A 75 33.06 -5.84 11.50
CA ALA A 75 33.18 -4.71 10.57
C ALA A 75 32.80 -5.11 9.14
N SER A 76 33.20 -6.30 8.68
CA SER A 76 32.84 -6.85 7.37
C SER A 76 31.35 -7.18 7.24
N LEU A 77 30.66 -7.43 8.36
CA LEU A 77 29.20 -7.57 8.38
C LEU A 77 28.46 -6.23 8.27
N ASP A 78 29.21 -5.14 8.26
CA ASP A 78 28.74 -3.76 8.16
C ASP A 78 27.59 -3.49 9.14
N PRO A 79 27.88 -3.44 10.45
CA PRO A 79 26.87 -3.23 11.46
C PRO A 79 26.30 -1.83 11.24
N ARG A 80 24.99 -1.73 11.03
CA ARG A 80 24.35 -0.46 10.71
C ARG A 80 23.47 -0.01 11.87
N LEU A 81 23.60 1.26 12.23
CA LEU A 81 22.62 1.98 13.05
C LEU A 81 21.47 2.37 12.12
N ALA A 82 20.33 1.69 12.27
CA ALA A 82 19.12 2.00 11.54
C ALA A 82 18.29 3.03 12.32
N LYS A 83 18.03 4.20 11.72
CA LYS A 83 16.94 5.08 12.15
C LYS A 83 15.69 4.72 11.35
N TYR A 84 14.60 4.46 12.05
CA TYR A 84 13.30 4.17 11.45
C TYR A 84 12.50 5.48 11.34
N GLU A 85 11.95 5.76 10.15
CA GLU A 85 10.81 6.68 10.05
C GLU A 85 9.54 5.85 10.18
N MET A 86 8.55 6.42 10.86
CA MET A 86 7.18 5.97 10.67
C MET A 86 6.63 6.69 9.45
N ASN A 87 6.90 6.18 8.24
CA ASN A 87 6.26 6.69 7.04
C ASN A 87 4.97 5.92 6.77
N SER A 88 3.87 6.67 6.69
CA SER A 88 2.56 6.19 6.31
C SER A 88 2.52 5.88 4.82
N THR A 89 2.76 4.64 4.43
CA THR A 89 2.50 4.19 3.07
C THR A 89 1.81 2.83 3.05
N GLN A 90 0.50 2.87 3.27
CA GLN A 90 -0.45 2.01 2.56
C GLN A 90 -1.71 2.83 2.32
N SER A 91 -1.66 3.69 1.29
CA SER A 91 -2.88 4.28 0.73
C SER A 91 -3.79 3.13 0.28
N ARG A 92 -5.06 3.15 0.68
CA ARG A 92 -5.99 2.12 0.21
C ARG A 92 -6.35 2.38 -1.23
N ARG A 93 -6.57 1.30 -1.97
CA ARG A 93 -7.00 1.37 -3.35
C ARG A 93 -8.52 1.35 -3.40
N ILE A 94 -9.11 2.49 -3.70
CA ILE A 94 -10.56 2.69 -3.81
C ILE A 94 -10.89 2.97 -5.28
N LEU A 95 -11.51 1.98 -5.93
CA LEU A 95 -12.07 2.15 -7.27
C LEU A 95 -13.50 2.66 -7.15
N ILE A 96 -13.77 3.76 -7.84
CA ILE A 96 -15.10 4.32 -8.01
C ILE A 96 -15.61 3.91 -9.39
N LEU A 97 -16.68 3.13 -9.41
CA LEU A 97 -17.41 2.79 -10.62
C LEU A 97 -18.62 3.69 -10.71
N PHE A 98 -18.60 4.62 -11.67
CA PHE A 98 -19.55 5.70 -11.79
C PHE A 98 -20.47 5.49 -13.01
N ASP A 99 -21.78 5.48 -12.79
CA ASP A 99 -22.77 5.38 -13.85
C ASP A 99 -22.84 6.70 -14.63
N GLY A 100 -22.49 6.62 -15.92
CA GLY A 100 -22.54 7.72 -16.87
C GLY A 100 -23.77 7.68 -17.79
N SER A 101 -24.73 6.78 -17.53
CA SER A 101 -25.87 6.56 -18.44
C SER A 101 -26.89 7.70 -18.43
N GLY A 102 -27.78 7.72 -19.43
CA GLY A 102 -28.77 8.77 -19.64
C GLY A 102 -29.76 8.90 -18.48
N SER A 103 -30.04 7.81 -17.76
CA SER A 103 -30.89 7.85 -16.56
C SER A 103 -30.29 8.67 -15.42
N MET A 104 -28.98 8.94 -15.46
CA MET A 104 -28.30 9.80 -14.50
C MET A 104 -28.54 11.30 -14.77
N THR A 105 -29.06 11.67 -15.95
CA THR A 105 -29.44 13.06 -16.27
C THR A 105 -30.77 13.48 -15.65
N VAL A 106 -31.52 12.52 -15.08
CA VAL A 106 -32.82 12.79 -14.45
C VAL A 106 -32.64 13.77 -13.29
N GLY A 107 -33.39 14.86 -13.37
CA GLY A 107 -33.44 15.92 -12.37
C GLY A 107 -34.28 15.54 -11.15
N PHE A 108 -33.96 16.15 -10.02
CA PHE A 108 -34.77 16.15 -8.81
C PHE A 108 -35.62 17.40 -8.77
N ASP A 109 -36.90 17.24 -8.42
CA ASP A 109 -37.76 18.38 -8.11
C ASP A 109 -37.46 18.89 -6.71
N ASP A 110 -36.36 19.62 -6.60
CA ASP A 110 -35.91 20.26 -5.37
C ASP A 110 -35.82 21.77 -5.58
N SER A 111 -37.00 22.39 -5.56
CA SER A 111 -37.20 23.82 -5.77
C SER A 111 -36.50 24.67 -4.69
N ASN A 112 -36.27 24.10 -3.50
CA ASN A 112 -35.58 24.77 -2.38
C ASN A 112 -34.07 24.50 -2.33
N SER A 113 -33.55 23.59 -3.17
CA SER A 113 -32.12 23.31 -3.20
C SER A 113 -31.30 24.54 -3.63
N PRO A 114 -30.23 24.88 -2.90
CA PRO A 114 -29.31 25.95 -3.27
C PRO A 114 -28.41 25.57 -4.47
N LEU A 115 -28.47 24.32 -4.93
CA LEU A 115 -27.64 23.85 -6.03
C LEU A 115 -28.06 24.44 -7.37
N PRO A 116 -27.12 24.65 -8.31
CA PRO A 116 -27.45 24.98 -9.69
C PRO A 116 -28.19 23.81 -10.37
N SER A 117 -28.95 24.10 -11.43
CA SER A 117 -29.82 23.13 -12.12
C SER A 117 -29.11 21.85 -12.56
N TYR A 118 -27.85 21.94 -12.98
CA TYR A 118 -27.08 20.78 -13.40
C TYR A 118 -26.66 19.86 -12.25
N GLU A 119 -26.50 20.39 -11.03
CA GLU A 119 -26.24 19.60 -9.83
C GLU A 119 -27.52 19.01 -9.21
N LYS A 120 -28.69 19.49 -9.64
CA LYS A 120 -29.99 18.90 -9.30
C LYS A 120 -30.31 17.65 -10.11
N THR A 121 -29.31 16.98 -10.72
CA THR A 121 -29.46 15.70 -11.43
C THR A 121 -28.87 14.55 -10.62
N ARG A 122 -29.22 13.30 -10.95
CA ARG A 122 -28.59 12.11 -10.32
C ARG A 122 -27.07 12.11 -10.53
N MET A 123 -26.61 12.47 -11.73
CA MET A 123 -25.19 12.63 -12.05
C MET A 123 -24.52 13.73 -11.23
N GLY A 124 -25.18 14.88 -11.09
CA GLY A 124 -24.70 15.98 -10.26
C GLY A 124 -24.50 15.57 -8.80
N ARG A 125 -25.52 14.92 -8.21
CA ARG A 125 -25.47 14.42 -6.83
C ARG A 125 -24.43 13.30 -6.65
N ALA A 126 -24.30 12.40 -7.63
CA ALA A 126 -23.24 11.40 -7.67
C ALA A 126 -21.86 12.05 -7.62
N GLY A 127 -21.64 13.08 -8.44
CA GLY A 127 -20.41 13.84 -8.50
C GLY A 127 -20.08 14.49 -7.15
N ILE A 128 -21.06 15.19 -6.54
CA ILE A 128 -20.89 15.80 -5.21
C ILE A 128 -20.53 14.73 -4.16
N PHE A 129 -21.24 13.60 -4.16
CA PHE A 129 -20.98 12.49 -3.25
C PHE A 129 -19.54 11.99 -3.37
N VAL A 130 -19.08 11.73 -4.59
CA VAL A 130 -17.73 11.22 -4.82
C VAL A 130 -16.68 12.26 -4.40
N ARG A 131 -16.86 13.54 -4.74
CA ARG A 131 -15.94 14.60 -4.32
C ARG A 131 -15.82 14.66 -2.79
N LYS A 132 -16.95 14.66 -2.08
CA LYS A 132 -16.96 14.62 -0.61
C LYS A 132 -16.32 13.35 -0.04
N LEU A 133 -16.50 12.20 -0.68
CA LEU A 133 -15.86 10.95 -0.27
C LEU A 133 -14.34 11.04 -0.41
N VAL A 134 -13.84 11.51 -1.56
CA VAL A 134 -12.41 11.68 -1.84
C VAL A 134 -11.78 12.67 -0.86
N GLU A 135 -12.41 13.82 -0.62
CA GLU A 135 -11.95 14.83 0.34
C GLU A 135 -11.83 14.28 1.76
N LYS A 136 -12.76 13.45 2.21
CA LYS A 136 -12.75 12.84 3.55
C LYS A 136 -11.72 11.71 3.71
N ARG A 137 -11.18 11.19 2.60
CA ARG A 137 -10.25 10.05 2.55
C ARG A 137 -8.89 10.48 2.00
N GLU A 138 -8.40 11.63 2.47
CA GLU A 138 -7.07 12.13 2.13
C GLU A 138 -6.01 11.06 2.44
N GLY A 139 -5.13 10.80 1.46
CA GLY A 139 -4.07 9.81 1.56
C GLY A 139 -4.43 8.41 1.03
N ASP A 140 -5.68 8.15 0.64
CA ASP A 140 -6.03 6.95 -0.13
C ASP A 140 -5.77 7.14 -1.64
N ALA A 141 -5.58 6.03 -2.34
CA ALA A 141 -5.43 5.98 -3.78
C ALA A 141 -6.79 5.71 -4.44
N PHE A 142 -7.25 6.65 -5.26
CA PHE A 142 -8.52 6.56 -5.96
C PHE A 142 -8.34 6.26 -7.44
N SER A 143 -9.22 5.42 -7.99
CA SER A 143 -9.39 5.24 -9.44
C SER A 143 -10.85 5.53 -9.82
N LEU A 144 -11.08 5.97 -11.05
CA LEU A 144 -12.41 6.31 -11.55
C LEU A 144 -12.65 5.64 -12.90
N ILE A 145 -13.71 4.83 -12.97
CA ILE A 145 -14.23 4.22 -14.19
C ILE A 145 -15.64 4.75 -14.42
N PHE A 146 -15.94 5.18 -15.65
CA PHE A 146 -17.31 5.43 -16.07
C PHE A 146 -17.85 4.23 -16.83
N PHE A 147 -19.16 3.99 -16.70
CA PHE A 147 -19.85 2.98 -17.49
C PHE A 147 -21.22 3.46 -17.99
N ASP A 148 -21.60 2.99 -19.17
CA ASP A 148 -22.90 3.16 -19.81
C ASP A 148 -23.22 1.90 -20.66
N SER A 149 -23.24 1.99 -22.00
CA SER A 149 -23.18 0.86 -22.93
C SER A 149 -21.77 0.23 -23.00
N ASN A 150 -20.73 1.04 -22.75
CA ASN A 150 -19.33 0.67 -22.68
C ASN A 150 -18.76 1.07 -21.32
N SER A 151 -17.51 0.70 -21.04
CA SER A 151 -16.83 1.11 -19.82
C SER A 151 -15.43 1.58 -20.16
N TYR A 152 -14.98 2.65 -19.51
CA TYR A 152 -13.65 3.20 -19.73
C TYR A 152 -13.05 3.72 -18.43
N ILE A 153 -11.73 3.60 -18.36
CA ILE A 153 -10.94 4.08 -17.22
C ILE A 153 -10.67 5.56 -17.44
N SER A 154 -11.29 6.42 -16.62
CA SER A 154 -11.03 7.85 -16.66
C SER A 154 -9.73 8.20 -15.94
N ARG A 155 -9.49 7.56 -14.80
CA ARG A 155 -8.27 7.73 -13.98
C ARG A 155 -7.85 6.39 -13.39
N ASP A 156 -6.58 6.05 -13.56
CA ASP A 156 -5.94 4.95 -12.84
C ASP A 156 -5.73 5.33 -11.36
N PHE A 157 -5.35 4.37 -10.51
CA PHE A 157 -5.15 4.59 -9.08
C PHE A 157 -4.12 5.70 -8.82
N THR A 158 -4.58 6.78 -8.19
CA THR A 158 -3.76 7.93 -7.83
C THR A 158 -4.07 8.39 -6.41
N THR A 159 -3.04 8.77 -5.66
CA THR A 159 -3.21 9.42 -4.34
C THR A 159 -3.55 10.90 -4.47
N ASP A 160 -3.42 11.47 -5.67
CA ASP A 160 -3.81 12.84 -5.95
C ASP A 160 -5.32 12.92 -6.19
N GLY A 161 -6.08 13.02 -5.10
CA GLY A 161 -7.55 13.11 -5.13
C GLY A 161 -8.07 14.28 -5.96
N LYS A 162 -7.27 15.34 -6.17
CA LYS A 162 -7.68 16.49 -6.99
C LYS A 162 -7.97 16.09 -8.43
N GLN A 163 -7.23 15.13 -8.99
CA GLN A 163 -7.46 14.65 -10.35
C GLN A 163 -8.82 13.97 -10.51
N ILE A 164 -9.31 13.30 -9.46
CA ILE A 164 -10.65 12.68 -9.44
C ILE A 164 -11.71 13.79 -9.32
N ILE A 165 -11.50 14.74 -8.41
CA ILE A 165 -12.39 15.88 -8.18
C ILE A 165 -12.56 16.72 -9.45
N GLU A 166 -11.48 16.97 -10.19
CA GLU A 166 -11.48 17.74 -11.44
C GLU A 166 -12.25 17.05 -12.57
N VAL A 167 -12.22 15.73 -12.65
CA VAL A 167 -13.01 14.98 -13.65
C VAL A 167 -14.50 15.10 -13.33
N LEU A 168 -14.84 15.07 -12.05
CA LEU A 168 -16.21 15.12 -11.56
C LEU A 168 -16.69 16.54 -11.27
N GLN A 169 -16.03 17.55 -11.85
CA GLN A 169 -16.50 18.93 -11.72
C GLN A 169 -17.90 19.07 -12.32
N PRO A 170 -18.81 19.74 -11.61
CA PRO A 170 -20.19 19.87 -12.05
C PRO A 170 -20.34 20.48 -13.43
N GLU A 171 -19.51 21.46 -13.77
CA GLU A 171 -19.50 22.10 -15.08
C GLU A 171 -19.20 21.08 -16.17
N ARG A 172 -18.27 20.15 -15.93
CA ARG A 172 -17.91 19.08 -16.89
C ARG A 172 -18.95 17.99 -17.01
N LEU A 173 -19.60 17.64 -15.88
CA LEU A 173 -20.72 16.69 -15.86
C LEU A 173 -21.98 17.29 -16.50
N ALA A 174 -22.15 18.62 -16.40
CA ALA A 174 -23.22 19.38 -17.05
C ALA A 174 -22.94 19.67 -18.53
N SER A 175 -21.68 19.92 -18.88
CA SER A 175 -21.22 20.33 -20.20
C SER A 175 -20.92 19.13 -21.13
N ALA A 176 -21.80 18.13 -21.13
CA ALA A 176 -22.00 17.32 -22.34
C ALA A 176 -22.46 18.19 -23.54
N SER A 177 -22.61 19.50 -23.33
CA SER A 177 -22.62 20.60 -24.28
C SER A 177 -21.37 21.48 -24.05
N LEU A 178 -20.31 21.33 -24.88
CA LEU A 178 -19.66 22.41 -25.68
C LEU A 178 -18.17 22.29 -26.04
N GLU A 179 -17.34 21.36 -25.54
CA GLU A 179 -15.94 21.31 -26.03
C GLU A 179 -15.34 19.92 -26.35
N ASN A 180 -15.96 18.82 -25.88
CA ASN A 180 -15.69 17.45 -26.38
C ASN A 180 -16.96 16.84 -26.98
N LEU A 181 -17.49 17.55 -27.99
CA LEU A 181 -18.79 17.32 -28.63
C LEU A 181 -18.95 15.91 -29.23
N SER A 182 -17.89 15.19 -29.56
CA SER A 182 -18.03 13.87 -30.20
C SER A 182 -18.16 12.72 -29.19
N GLU A 183 -17.54 12.85 -28.01
CA GLU A 183 -17.52 11.79 -27.00
C GLU A 183 -18.67 11.97 -26.02
N ALA A 184 -18.91 13.18 -25.53
CA ALA A 184 -20.03 13.46 -24.61
C ALA A 184 -21.40 13.38 -25.30
N LEU A 185 -21.49 13.71 -26.59
CA LEU A 185 -22.72 13.58 -27.38
C LEU A 185 -22.97 12.13 -27.80
N ARG A 186 -21.92 11.35 -28.08
CA ARG A 186 -22.03 9.89 -28.28
C ARG A 186 -22.47 9.17 -27.01
N LEU A 187 -21.92 9.54 -25.84
CA LEU A 187 -22.31 9.01 -24.53
C LEU A 187 -23.78 9.39 -24.21
N LYS A 188 -24.19 10.63 -24.52
CA LYS A 188 -25.58 11.07 -24.35
C LYS A 188 -26.56 10.36 -25.31
N GLU A 189 -26.26 10.30 -26.60
CA GLU A 189 -27.12 9.68 -27.62
C GLU A 189 -27.22 8.15 -27.49
N ASP A 190 -26.13 7.47 -27.11
CA ASP A 190 -26.13 6.01 -26.89
C ASP A 190 -26.80 5.63 -25.56
N ALA A 191 -26.72 6.51 -24.53
CA ALA A 191 -27.32 6.26 -23.22
C ALA A 191 -28.78 6.73 -23.08
N GLU A 192 -29.29 7.58 -23.98
CA GLU A 192 -30.73 7.87 -24.11
C GLU A 192 -31.49 6.72 -24.79
N ALA A 193 -30.81 5.87 -25.57
CA ALA A 193 -31.42 4.76 -26.32
C ALA A 193 -31.37 3.38 -25.62
N LYS A 194 -30.47 3.19 -24.65
CA LYS A 194 -30.22 1.90 -23.98
C LYS A 194 -30.18 2.09 -22.46
N GLY A 195 -30.99 1.33 -21.74
CA GLY A 195 -30.99 1.34 -20.27
C GLY A 195 -29.63 0.94 -19.67
N THR A 196 -29.45 1.21 -18.38
CA THR A 196 -28.21 0.99 -17.64
C THR A 196 -27.69 -0.45 -17.78
N GLN A 197 -26.40 -0.61 -18.09
CA GLN A 197 -25.73 -1.92 -18.19
C GLN A 197 -24.82 -2.17 -16.98
N SER A 198 -25.35 -2.02 -15.77
CA SER A 198 -24.57 -2.10 -14.52
C SER A 198 -23.77 -3.40 -14.39
N GLU A 199 -24.30 -4.52 -14.89
CA GLU A 199 -23.57 -5.81 -14.89
C GLU A 199 -22.24 -5.70 -15.66
N LYS A 200 -22.26 -5.13 -16.88
CA LYS A 200 -21.05 -4.99 -17.70
C LYS A 200 -20.03 -4.08 -17.05
N GLY A 201 -20.48 -2.94 -16.51
CA GLY A 201 -19.62 -2.00 -15.77
C GLY A 201 -18.97 -2.65 -14.55
N LEU A 202 -19.74 -3.46 -13.80
CA LEU A 202 -19.25 -4.19 -12.64
C LEU A 202 -18.18 -5.23 -13.02
N PHE A 203 -18.41 -6.03 -14.07
CA PHE A 203 -17.42 -6.99 -14.52
C PHE A 203 -16.15 -6.32 -15.05
N PHE A 204 -16.29 -5.20 -15.76
CA PHE A 204 -15.15 -4.39 -16.22
C PHE A 204 -14.32 -3.85 -15.05
N ALA A 205 -14.98 -3.26 -14.03
CA ALA A 205 -14.31 -2.80 -12.82
C ALA A 205 -13.59 -3.91 -12.07
N LYS A 206 -14.23 -5.08 -11.95
CA LYS A 206 -13.62 -6.27 -11.33
C LYS A 206 -12.38 -6.72 -12.11
N ASP A 207 -12.47 -6.83 -13.43
CA ASP A 207 -11.33 -7.21 -14.28
C ASP A 207 -10.19 -6.19 -14.20
N PHE A 208 -10.51 -4.89 -14.14
CA PHE A 208 -9.53 -3.83 -13.90
C PHE A 208 -8.82 -3.99 -12.55
N ILE A 209 -9.55 -4.20 -11.44
CA ILE A 209 -8.96 -4.43 -10.11
C ILE A 209 -8.01 -5.64 -10.14
N LEU A 210 -8.48 -6.77 -10.68
CA LEU A 210 -7.74 -8.03 -10.66
C LEU A 210 -6.51 -8.03 -11.57
N SER A 211 -6.54 -7.26 -12.66
CA SER A 211 -5.40 -7.13 -13.58
C SER A 211 -4.39 -6.05 -13.15
N HIS A 212 -4.72 -5.22 -12.15
CA HIS A 212 -3.85 -4.14 -11.73
C HIS A 212 -2.66 -4.65 -10.89
N ASN A 213 -1.47 -4.13 -11.19
CA ASN A 213 -0.24 -4.55 -10.50
C ASN A 213 -0.33 -4.21 -9.01
N GLY A 214 -0.18 -5.24 -8.17
CA GLY A 214 -0.24 -5.11 -6.71
C GLY A 214 -1.64 -5.30 -6.12
N TYR A 215 -2.55 -5.99 -6.82
CA TYR A 215 -3.76 -6.54 -6.21
C TYR A 215 -3.41 -7.34 -4.93
N ARG A 216 -4.09 -7.04 -3.82
CA ARG A 216 -3.81 -7.62 -2.49
C ARG A 216 -5.02 -8.27 -1.83
N GLY A 217 -6.21 -8.15 -2.42
CA GLY A 217 -7.46 -8.58 -1.79
C GLY A 217 -7.92 -7.64 -0.68
N ASP A 218 -7.43 -6.40 -0.69
CA ASP A 218 -7.88 -5.32 0.19
C ASP A 218 -8.45 -4.12 -0.57
N GLU A 219 -8.57 -4.25 -1.89
CA GLU A 219 -9.16 -3.27 -2.79
C GLU A 219 -10.64 -3.05 -2.48
N ILE A 220 -11.05 -1.80 -2.66
CA ILE A 220 -12.40 -1.34 -2.38
C ILE A 220 -13.04 -0.91 -3.70
N LEU A 221 -14.24 -1.41 -3.97
CA LEU A 221 -15.09 -0.99 -5.08
C LEU A 221 -16.30 -0.24 -4.53
N VAL A 222 -16.47 1.01 -4.95
CA VAL A 222 -17.64 1.83 -4.67
C VAL A 222 -18.44 1.99 -5.95
N TYR A 223 -19.58 1.31 -6.05
CA TYR A 223 -20.56 1.52 -7.12
C TYR A 223 -21.37 2.79 -6.82
N VAL A 224 -21.44 3.70 -7.76
CA VAL A 224 -22.26 4.92 -7.68
C VAL A 224 -23.11 5.00 -8.94
N GLY A 225 -24.42 4.81 -8.81
CA GLY A 225 -25.28 4.81 -9.99
C GLY A 225 -26.76 4.72 -9.73
N ASP A 226 -27.51 4.69 -10.82
CA ASP A 226 -28.93 4.45 -10.79
C ASP A 226 -29.19 2.95 -10.54
N LEU A 227 -30.12 2.67 -9.63
CA LEU A 227 -30.63 1.34 -9.39
C LEU A 227 -32.14 1.28 -9.64
N GLU A 228 -32.79 2.38 -10.00
CA GLU A 228 -34.21 2.44 -10.26
C GLU A 228 -34.51 1.89 -11.67
N LEU A 229 -35.36 0.87 -11.73
CA LEU A 229 -35.84 0.29 -12.99
C LEU A 229 -37.03 1.09 -13.53
N GLN A 230 -37.27 1.01 -14.84
CA GLN A 230 -38.38 1.70 -15.51
C GLN A 230 -39.77 1.43 -14.90
N ASN A 231 -39.96 0.26 -14.29
CA ASN A 231 -41.23 -0.14 -13.65
C ASN A 231 -41.33 0.29 -12.18
N TYR A 232 -40.56 1.30 -11.75
CA TYR A 232 -40.48 1.70 -10.34
C TYR A 232 -40.06 0.54 -9.43
N GLY A 233 -39.24 -0.35 -9.99
CA GLY A 233 -38.54 -1.41 -9.27
C GLY A 233 -37.12 -0.98 -8.95
N LEU A 234 -36.40 -1.83 -8.23
CA LEU A 234 -34.98 -1.62 -7.99
C LEU A 234 -34.18 -2.82 -8.50
N ASP A 235 -33.04 -2.56 -9.12
CA ASP A 235 -32.17 -3.60 -9.64
C ASP A 235 -31.46 -4.35 -8.50
N ARG A 236 -31.95 -5.54 -8.19
CA ARG A 236 -31.37 -6.45 -7.18
C ARG A 236 -30.10 -7.13 -7.66
N LYS A 237 -29.78 -7.08 -8.96
CA LYS A 237 -28.61 -7.77 -9.51
C LYS A 237 -27.31 -7.10 -9.08
N VAL A 238 -27.28 -5.78 -8.98
CA VAL A 238 -26.07 -5.05 -8.55
C VAL A 238 -25.61 -5.49 -7.15
N PRO A 239 -26.45 -5.48 -6.10
CA PRO A 239 -26.05 -6.03 -4.79
C PRO A 239 -25.60 -7.48 -4.82
N VAL A 240 -26.23 -8.34 -5.64
CA VAL A 240 -25.87 -9.76 -5.77
C VAL A 240 -24.48 -9.93 -6.42
N ILE A 241 -24.19 -9.16 -7.47
CA ILE A 241 -22.89 -9.19 -8.15
C ILE A 241 -21.79 -8.64 -7.23
N LEU A 242 -22.05 -7.55 -6.51
CA LEU A 242 -21.12 -7.00 -5.53
C LEU A 242 -20.83 -8.00 -4.39
N GLN A 243 -21.86 -8.69 -3.90
CA GLN A 243 -21.71 -9.75 -2.90
C GLN A 243 -20.82 -10.88 -3.45
N LYS A 244 -21.07 -11.31 -4.70
CA LYS A 244 -20.22 -12.29 -5.38
C LYS A 244 -18.77 -11.83 -5.46
N PHE A 245 -18.52 -10.55 -5.74
CA PHE A 245 -17.15 -10.02 -5.82
C PHE A 245 -16.45 -10.02 -4.48
N LYS A 246 -17.17 -9.72 -3.40
CA LYS A 246 -16.67 -9.84 -2.04
C LYS A 246 -16.30 -11.27 -1.68
N ASP A 247 -17.18 -12.22 -2.00
CA ASP A 247 -17.02 -13.62 -1.58
C ASP A 247 -15.98 -14.37 -2.42
N GLU A 248 -15.94 -14.16 -3.74
CA GLU A 248 -15.05 -14.89 -4.65
C GLU A 248 -13.70 -14.20 -4.86
N TYR A 249 -13.68 -12.86 -4.84
CA TYR A 249 -12.49 -12.07 -5.19
C TYR A 249 -11.98 -11.21 -4.03
N GLN A 250 -12.51 -11.35 -2.81
CA GLN A 250 -12.06 -10.59 -1.64
C GLN A 250 -12.09 -9.06 -1.84
N ILE A 251 -12.87 -8.55 -2.80
CA ILE A 251 -13.01 -7.11 -3.06
C ILE A 251 -14.03 -6.56 -2.07
N LYS A 252 -13.67 -5.54 -1.29
CA LYS A 252 -14.64 -4.87 -0.41
C LYS A 252 -15.56 -4.01 -1.25
N THR A 253 -16.85 -4.26 -1.19
CA THR A 253 -17.82 -3.58 -2.05
C THR A 253 -18.77 -2.69 -1.27
N TYR A 254 -19.07 -1.53 -1.84
CA TYR A 254 -20.06 -0.58 -1.38
C TYR A 254 -20.95 -0.18 -2.57
N ALA A 255 -22.24 0.03 -2.32
CA ALA A 255 -23.13 0.59 -3.33
C ALA A 255 -23.79 1.88 -2.83
N VAL A 256 -23.85 2.87 -3.72
CA VAL A 256 -24.55 4.12 -3.50
C VAL A 256 -25.60 4.24 -4.57
N ALA A 257 -26.84 4.04 -4.15
CA ALA A 257 -28.03 4.14 -4.97
C ALA A 257 -28.49 5.59 -5.00
N ILE A 258 -28.68 6.13 -6.20
CA ILE A 258 -29.22 7.48 -6.36
C ILE A 258 -30.65 7.35 -6.83
N THR A 259 -31.58 7.77 -5.99
CA THR A 259 -33.01 7.56 -6.23
C THR A 259 -33.71 8.90 -6.33
N SER A 260 -34.45 9.14 -7.40
CA SER A 260 -35.19 10.39 -7.59
C SER A 260 -36.58 10.35 -6.97
N ASP A 261 -37.07 11.53 -6.57
CA ASP A 261 -38.50 11.72 -6.35
C ASP A 261 -39.20 11.79 -7.71
N TYR A 262 -39.89 10.71 -8.06
CA TYR A 262 -40.73 10.71 -9.25
C TYR A 262 -41.93 11.63 -9.01
N THR A 263 -41.98 12.74 -9.74
CA THR A 263 -43.10 13.68 -9.72
C THR A 263 -44.32 13.19 -10.50
N LYS A 264 -44.18 12.10 -11.28
CA LYS A 264 -45.20 11.59 -12.20
C LYS A 264 -45.80 10.23 -11.82
N ILE A 265 -45.50 9.69 -10.64
CA ILE A 265 -46.08 8.43 -10.17
C ILE A 265 -47.28 8.68 -9.25
N THR A 266 -48.22 7.75 -9.29
CA THR A 266 -49.36 7.71 -8.36
C THR A 266 -48.88 7.47 -6.92
N ASP A 267 -49.70 7.86 -5.94
CA ASP A 267 -49.39 7.61 -4.52
C ASP A 267 -49.23 6.12 -4.19
N GLU A 268 -49.87 5.24 -4.95
CA GLU A 268 -49.78 3.79 -4.80
C GLU A 268 -48.44 3.24 -5.32
N GLU A 269 -48.01 3.68 -6.50
CA GLU A 269 -46.66 3.40 -7.02
C GLU A 269 -45.57 3.95 -6.11
N ARG A 270 -45.78 5.14 -5.52
CA ARG A 270 -44.85 5.72 -4.55
C ARG A 270 -44.72 4.86 -3.29
N ARG A 271 -45.84 4.33 -2.76
CA ARG A 271 -45.82 3.41 -1.61
C ARG A 271 -45.17 2.06 -1.94
N GLN A 272 -45.41 1.52 -3.15
CA GLN A 272 -44.74 0.31 -3.62
C GLN A 272 -43.23 0.51 -3.79
N LEU A 273 -42.81 1.63 -4.38
CA LEU A 273 -41.40 1.97 -4.52
C LEU A 273 -40.73 2.15 -3.15
N SER A 274 -41.37 2.84 -2.20
CA SER A 274 -40.84 3.02 -0.84
C SER A 274 -40.71 1.70 -0.06
N SER A 275 -41.67 0.77 -0.21
CA SER A 275 -41.59 -0.56 0.41
C SER A 275 -40.56 -1.47 -0.27
N GLN A 276 -40.38 -1.36 -1.59
CA GLN A 276 -39.31 -2.05 -2.32
C GLN A 276 -37.92 -1.48 -2.01
N LYS A 277 -37.82 -0.16 -1.81
CA LYS A 277 -36.62 0.54 -1.33
C LYS A 277 -36.19 -0.03 0.01
N LEU A 278 -37.11 -0.29 0.95
CA LEU A 278 -36.80 -0.98 2.21
C LEU A 278 -36.28 -2.43 2.02
N GLY A 279 -36.68 -3.12 0.95
CA GLY A 279 -36.35 -4.52 0.68
C GLY A 279 -35.07 -4.77 -0.15
N LEU A 280 -34.48 -3.75 -0.79
CA LEU A 280 -33.21 -3.94 -1.52
C LEU A 280 -32.03 -4.25 -0.61
N PHE A 281 -32.13 -3.79 0.63
CA PHE A 281 -31.12 -3.92 1.67
C PHE A 281 -31.26 -5.22 2.46
N SER A 282 -32.41 -5.90 2.36
CA SER A 282 -32.64 -7.16 3.07
C SER A 282 -32.16 -8.34 2.21
N GLY A 283 -30.99 -8.89 2.54
CA GLY A 283 -30.51 -10.15 1.96
C GLY A 283 -29.09 -10.15 1.39
N THR A 284 -28.39 -9.01 1.39
CA THR A 284 -26.95 -8.96 1.06
C THR A 284 -26.15 -8.41 2.24
N SER A 285 -24.87 -8.78 2.32
CA SER A 285 -23.92 -8.24 3.31
C SER A 285 -23.18 -7.00 2.80
N VAL A 286 -23.55 -6.50 1.61
CA VAL A 286 -22.98 -5.32 0.98
C VAL A 286 -23.70 -4.10 1.53
N PRO A 287 -23.00 -3.15 2.18
CA PRO A 287 -23.61 -1.90 2.59
C PRO A 287 -24.07 -1.13 1.36
N VAL A 288 -25.36 -0.79 1.33
CA VAL A 288 -25.96 0.05 0.29
C VAL A 288 -26.49 1.31 0.95
N TYR A 289 -26.17 2.46 0.37
CA TYR A 289 -26.57 3.79 0.85
C TYR A 289 -27.41 4.48 -0.21
N LYS A 290 -28.36 5.34 0.20
CA LYS A 290 -29.35 5.93 -0.69
C LYS A 290 -29.28 7.45 -0.66
N ILE A 291 -28.98 8.08 -1.79
CA ILE A 291 -29.01 9.54 -1.94
C ILE A 291 -30.40 9.95 -2.44
N GLU A 292 -31.19 10.53 -1.53
CA GLU A 292 -32.58 10.98 -1.79
C GLU A 292 -32.63 12.49 -2.03
N ASP A 293 -31.86 13.23 -1.25
CA ASP A 293 -31.78 14.68 -1.26
C ASP A 293 -30.32 15.14 -1.11
N VAL A 294 -30.07 16.44 -1.30
CA VAL A 294 -28.73 17.03 -1.22
C VAL A 294 -28.15 16.96 0.20
N ASN A 295 -28.99 17.03 1.22
CA ASN A 295 -28.57 17.03 2.62
C ASN A 295 -28.03 15.65 3.02
N SER A 296 -28.61 14.57 2.47
CA SER A 296 -28.18 13.20 2.72
C SER A 296 -26.76 12.89 2.23
N ILE A 297 -26.25 13.65 1.23
CA ILE A 297 -24.97 13.37 0.59
C ILE A 297 -23.81 13.38 1.60
N GLU A 298 -23.76 14.40 2.46
CA GLU A 298 -22.68 14.52 3.43
C GLU A 298 -22.69 13.41 4.48
N GLU A 299 -23.87 13.07 4.97
CA GLU A 299 -24.06 11.99 5.92
C GLU A 299 -23.59 10.65 5.33
N ILE A 300 -23.99 10.36 4.08
CA ILE A 300 -23.63 9.12 3.39
C ILE A 300 -22.13 9.06 3.10
N SER A 301 -21.53 10.15 2.60
CA SER A 301 -20.06 10.21 2.42
C SER A 301 -19.32 10.00 3.73
N ASN A 302 -19.82 10.55 4.84
CA ASN A 302 -19.24 10.33 6.18
C ASN A 302 -19.36 8.87 6.63
N LEU A 303 -20.52 8.24 6.42
CA LEU A 303 -20.76 6.85 6.81
C LEU A 303 -19.83 5.89 6.06
N ILE A 304 -19.75 6.02 4.74
CA ILE A 304 -18.86 5.19 3.90
C ILE A 304 -17.40 5.42 4.27
N ALA A 305 -16.97 6.68 4.44
CA ALA A 305 -15.59 7.00 4.79
C ALA A 305 -15.15 6.41 6.14
N LYS A 306 -16.08 6.27 7.09
CA LYS A 306 -15.85 5.63 8.40
C LYS A 306 -15.82 4.11 8.32
N ASP A 307 -16.67 3.51 7.48
CA ASP A 307 -16.72 2.05 7.32
C ASP A 307 -15.50 1.51 6.58
N ILE A 308 -14.97 2.27 5.61
CA ILE A 308 -13.69 1.98 5.00
C ILE A 308 -12.62 2.07 6.08
N PRO A 309 -11.85 0.99 6.36
CA PRO A 309 -10.91 1.06 7.48
C PRO A 309 -9.80 2.14 7.24
N THR A 310 -8.88 2.36 8.18
CA THR A 310 -7.80 3.36 8.02
C THR A 310 -6.48 2.74 7.56
N ALA A 311 -5.68 3.47 6.78
CA ALA A 311 -4.35 3.04 6.33
C ALA A 311 -3.46 2.70 7.54
N THR A 312 -2.77 1.54 7.51
CA THR A 312 -1.83 1.13 8.57
C THR A 312 -0.40 1.53 8.24
N LEU A 313 0.34 1.99 9.27
CA LEU A 313 1.75 2.37 9.18
C LEU A 313 2.65 1.16 8.93
N HIS A 314 3.47 1.21 7.88
CA HIS A 314 4.60 0.30 7.69
C HIS A 314 5.91 0.94 8.12
N LYS A 315 6.81 0.15 8.71
CA LYS A 315 8.16 0.60 9.12
C LYS A 315 9.07 0.59 7.90
N THR A 316 9.59 1.75 7.51
CA THR A 316 10.64 1.88 6.49
C THR A 316 11.93 2.41 7.10
N VAL A 317 13.06 1.85 6.68
CA VAL A 317 14.39 2.25 7.17
C VAL A 317 14.81 3.54 6.46
N LEU A 318 15.07 4.60 7.23
CA LEU A 318 15.25 5.98 6.75
C LEU A 318 16.72 6.31 6.52
N ASP A 319 17.57 5.85 7.44
CA ASP A 319 19.01 6.10 7.43
C ASP A 319 19.71 4.87 8.02
N GLN A 320 20.70 4.36 7.30
CA GLN A 320 21.58 3.30 7.76
C GLN A 320 23.00 3.86 7.84
N LYS A 321 23.40 4.30 9.03
CA LYS A 321 24.79 4.67 9.26
C LYS A 321 25.62 3.42 9.51
N SER A 322 26.52 3.14 8.59
CA SER A 322 27.54 2.10 8.76
C SER A 322 28.40 2.41 9.99
N LEU A 323 28.55 1.41 10.86
CA LEU A 323 29.54 1.41 11.94
C LEU A 323 30.84 0.72 11.53
N ALA A 324 30.96 0.24 10.29
CA ALA A 324 32.11 -0.54 9.83
C ALA A 324 33.44 0.19 10.07
N LEU A 325 33.49 1.51 9.87
CA LEU A 325 34.69 2.31 10.11
C LEU A 325 35.12 2.30 11.59
N TYR A 326 34.17 2.39 12.52
CA TYR A 326 34.46 2.35 13.96
C TYR A 326 34.95 0.96 14.40
N PHE A 327 34.34 -0.10 13.86
CA PHE A 327 34.81 -1.47 14.11
C PHE A 327 36.19 -1.71 13.48
N LEU A 328 36.47 -1.22 12.27
CA LEU A 328 37.80 -1.27 11.66
C LEU A 328 38.85 -0.59 12.53
N MET A 329 38.59 0.62 13.01
CA MET A 329 39.49 1.34 13.91
C MET A 329 39.76 0.55 15.21
N ALA A 330 38.72 -0.02 15.82
CA ALA A 330 38.89 -0.87 17.00
C ALA A 330 39.75 -2.10 16.69
N GLY A 331 39.55 -2.76 15.55
CA GLY A 331 40.35 -3.91 15.12
C GLY A 331 41.83 -3.56 14.97
N PHE A 332 42.15 -2.41 14.37
CA PHE A 332 43.53 -1.91 14.23
C PHE A 332 44.17 -1.60 15.58
N VAL A 333 43.44 -1.02 16.54
CA VAL A 333 43.94 -0.77 17.90
C VAL A 333 44.31 -2.09 18.60
N PHE A 334 43.49 -3.12 18.47
CA PHE A 334 43.77 -4.43 19.05
C PHE A 334 44.97 -5.12 18.41
N ILE A 335 45.17 -4.99 17.09
CA ILE A 335 46.38 -5.47 16.41
C ILE A 335 47.62 -4.70 16.88
N ALA A 336 47.56 -3.36 16.94
CA ALA A 336 48.68 -2.55 17.40
C ALA A 336 49.09 -2.92 18.83
N PHE A 337 48.10 -3.11 19.72
CA PHE A 337 48.35 -3.56 21.07
C PHE A 337 48.90 -5.00 21.13
N ALA A 338 48.41 -5.91 20.29
CA ALA A 338 48.96 -7.25 20.17
C ALA A 338 50.43 -7.23 19.71
N ILE A 339 50.78 -6.35 18.77
CA ILE A 339 52.15 -6.17 18.28
C ILE A 339 53.03 -5.64 19.41
N VAL A 340 52.63 -4.57 20.10
CA VAL A 340 53.39 -3.99 21.23
C VAL A 340 53.60 -5.00 22.37
N VAL A 341 52.59 -5.83 22.66
CA VAL A 341 52.70 -6.90 23.66
C VAL A 341 53.60 -8.05 23.17
N SER A 342 53.64 -8.30 21.85
CA SER A 342 54.44 -9.38 21.24
C SER A 342 55.89 -8.99 20.96
N GLU A 343 56.15 -7.70 20.69
CA GLU A 343 57.48 -7.17 20.62
C GLU A 343 58.05 -7.26 22.02
N LYS A 344 59.05 -8.15 22.16
CA LYS A 344 59.93 -8.13 23.30
C LYS A 344 60.35 -6.67 23.49
N PHE A 345 60.03 -6.06 24.64
CA PHE A 345 60.76 -4.89 25.11
C PHE A 345 62.23 -5.15 24.79
N PRO A 346 62.86 -4.35 23.91
CA PRO A 346 64.28 -4.52 23.68
C PRO A 346 64.92 -4.38 25.04
N LYS A 347 65.60 -5.43 25.49
CA LYS A 347 66.56 -5.26 26.57
C LYS A 347 67.58 -4.29 26.00
N ILE A 348 67.49 -3.03 26.42
CA ILE A 348 68.56 -2.07 26.22
C ILE A 348 69.81 -2.73 26.81
N PRO A 349 70.90 -2.86 26.02
CA PRO A 349 72.11 -3.56 26.45
C PRO A 349 72.70 -2.98 27.74
#